data_AF-A0A9X4B2C8-F1
#
_entry.id   AF-A0A9X4B2C8-F1
#
_cell.length_a   1.000
_cell.length_b   1.000
_cell.length_c   1.000
_cell.angle_alpha   90.00
_cell.angle_beta   90.00
_cell.angle_gamma   90.00
#
_symmetry.space_group_name_H-M   'P 1'
#
loop_
_entity.id
_entity.type
_entity.pdbx_description
1 polymer ?
#
loop_
_entity_poly.entity_id
_entity_poly.type
_entity_poly.pdbx_seq_one_letter_code
_entity_poly.pdbx_strand_id
1 'polypeptide(L)'
;MEKWTNEIDLNSDTWRGDIYDSREEAIKEGRKEAIEYEKKYFKVGIIEDVPNFGIDVDKVIEDIQNTMYSEMGEVAEDYLDDVTTEHLLELEEQLNEVFYKWQEKYNYKPTFYRVISEEIINVE
;
A
#
# COMPACT_ATOMS: atom_id res chain seq x y z
N MET A 1 -8.62 -17.89 1.90
CA MET A 1 -8.99 -18.14 0.49
C MET A 1 -8.20 -17.15 -0.33
N GLU A 2 -7.57 -17.60 -1.41
CA GLU A 2 -6.79 -16.73 -2.30
C GLU A 2 -7.74 -15.79 -3.04
N LYS A 3 -7.33 -14.54 -3.19
CA LYS A 3 -8.03 -13.53 -3.99
C LYS A 3 -7.31 -13.37 -5.32
N TRP A 4 -8.08 -13.08 -6.36
CA TRP A 4 -7.56 -13.01 -7.72
C TRP A 4 -7.90 -11.68 -8.37
N THR A 5 -7.12 -11.29 -9.36
CA THR A 5 -7.39 -10.14 -10.23
C THR A 5 -7.00 -10.46 -11.68
N ASN A 6 -7.32 -9.57 -12.60
CA ASN A 6 -7.04 -9.69 -14.02
C ASN A 6 -6.39 -8.40 -14.57
N GLU A 7 -5.60 -8.51 -15.64
CA GLU A 7 -5.07 -7.36 -16.37
C GLU A 7 -4.89 -7.72 -17.85
N ILE A 8 -5.40 -6.87 -18.75
CA ILE A 8 -5.38 -7.08 -20.20
C ILE A 8 -4.13 -6.52 -20.89
N ASP A 9 -3.39 -5.62 -20.24
CA ASP A 9 -2.08 -5.17 -20.67
C ASP A 9 -0.96 -5.98 -20.00
N LEU A 10 -0.36 -6.89 -20.77
CA LEU A 10 0.73 -7.74 -20.30
C LEU A 10 1.95 -6.95 -19.81
N ASN A 11 2.17 -5.73 -20.32
CA ASN A 11 3.30 -4.89 -19.95
C ASN A 11 3.00 -3.96 -18.76
N SER A 12 1.77 -3.96 -18.25
CA SER A 12 1.40 -3.11 -17.11
C SER A 12 1.81 -3.76 -15.79
N ASP A 13 2.57 -3.02 -14.98
CA ASP A 13 2.83 -3.40 -13.58
C ASP A 13 1.67 -3.02 -12.66
N THR A 14 0.72 -2.22 -13.14
CA THR A 14 -0.51 -1.86 -12.42
C THR A 14 -1.66 -2.71 -12.91
N TRP A 15 -2.31 -3.41 -11.99
CA TRP A 15 -3.46 -4.26 -12.28
C TRP A 15 -4.75 -3.49 -12.05
N ARG A 16 -5.61 -3.46 -13.08
CA ARG A 16 -6.84 -2.65 -13.09
C ARG A 16 -8.13 -3.46 -12.99
N GLY A 17 -8.05 -4.78 -13.07
CA GLY A 17 -9.20 -5.65 -12.87
C GLY A 17 -9.73 -5.59 -11.42
N ASP A 18 -10.98 -6.02 -11.26
CA ASP A 18 -11.59 -6.15 -9.94
C ASP A 18 -10.90 -7.25 -9.10
N ILE A 19 -11.36 -7.38 -7.86
CA ILE A 19 -10.94 -8.44 -6.94
C ILE A 19 -11.98 -9.56 -6.94
N TYR A 20 -11.54 -10.77 -7.22
CA TYR A 20 -12.38 -11.96 -7.36
C TYR A 20 -12.08 -13.00 -6.28
N ASP A 21 -13.08 -13.82 -5.96
CA ASP A 21 -12.99 -14.90 -4.96
C ASP A 21 -12.38 -16.19 -5.52
N SER A 22 -12.19 -16.27 -6.84
CA SER A 22 -11.67 -17.45 -7.51
C SER A 22 -10.90 -17.11 -8.77
N ARG A 23 -9.98 -18.00 -9.14
CA ARG A 23 -9.25 -17.96 -10.40
C ARG A 23 -10.18 -17.99 -11.60
N GLU A 24 -11.20 -18.85 -11.56
CA GLU A 24 -12.16 -19.03 -12.65
C GLU A 24 -12.94 -17.75 -12.94
N GLU A 25 -13.32 -17.01 -11.89
CA GLU A 25 -13.99 -15.73 -12.03
C GLU A 25 -13.07 -14.66 -12.63
N ALA A 26 -11.82 -14.58 -12.17
CA ALA A 26 -10.82 -13.68 -12.75
C ALA A 26 -10.56 -13.96 -14.24
N ILE A 27 -10.48 -15.24 -14.63
CA ILE A 27 -10.32 -15.65 -16.03
C ILE A 27 -11.56 -15.29 -16.84
N LYS A 28 -12.75 -15.51 -16.28
CA LYS A 28 -14.01 -15.23 -16.98
C LYS A 28 -14.16 -13.74 -17.27
N GLU A 29 -13.92 -12.87 -16.29
CA GLU A 29 -14.02 -11.42 -16.47
C GLU A 29 -12.88 -10.89 -17.34
N GLY A 30 -11.63 -11.30 -17.08
CA GLY A 30 -10.49 -10.94 -17.93
C GLY A 30 -10.64 -11.37 -19.39
N ARG A 31 -11.28 -12.52 -19.66
CA ARG A 31 -11.59 -12.95 -21.04
C ARG A 31 -12.63 -12.05 -21.70
N LYS A 32 -13.67 -11.60 -20.98
CA LYS A 32 -14.65 -10.66 -21.54
C LYS A 32 -13.98 -9.34 -21.93
N GLU A 33 -13.17 -8.79 -21.03
CA GLU A 33 -12.42 -7.56 -21.28
C GLU A 33 -11.46 -7.74 -22.45
N ALA A 34 -10.69 -8.84 -22.46
CA ALA A 34 -9.75 -9.12 -23.55
C ALA A 34 -10.45 -9.23 -24.92
N ILE A 35 -11.65 -9.82 -24.99
CA ILE A 35 -12.46 -9.86 -26.22
C ILE A 35 -12.92 -8.45 -26.62
N GLU A 36 -13.41 -7.65 -25.67
CA GLU A 36 -13.86 -6.27 -25.91
C GLU A 36 -12.74 -5.38 -26.47
N TYR A 37 -11.51 -5.57 -25.98
CA TYR A 37 -10.32 -4.79 -26.38
C TYR A 37 -9.45 -5.50 -27.44
N GLU A 38 -9.97 -6.54 -28.11
CA GLU A 38 -9.30 -7.30 -29.18
C GLU A 38 -7.90 -7.83 -28.81
N LYS A 39 -7.71 -8.20 -27.54
CA LYS A 39 -6.48 -8.80 -27.02
C LYS A 39 -6.47 -10.31 -27.24
N LYS A 40 -5.32 -10.85 -27.63
CA LYS A 40 -5.11 -12.30 -27.75
C LYS A 40 -4.79 -12.98 -26.42
N TYR A 41 -4.21 -12.22 -25.50
CA TYR A 41 -3.73 -12.69 -24.22
C TYR A 41 -4.06 -11.65 -23.15
N PHE A 42 -4.26 -12.12 -21.93
CA PHE A 42 -4.35 -11.31 -20.72
C PHE A 42 -3.64 -12.06 -19.59
N LYS A 43 -3.46 -11.43 -18.44
CA LYS A 43 -2.89 -12.09 -17.27
C LYS A 43 -3.88 -12.12 -16.11
N VAL A 44 -3.77 -13.16 -15.29
CA VAL A 44 -4.48 -13.28 -14.01
C VAL A 44 -3.47 -13.48 -12.91
N GLY A 45 -3.77 -12.98 -11.72
CA GLY A 45 -2.82 -12.99 -10.62
C GLY A 45 -3.46 -13.22 -9.28
N ILE A 46 -2.71 -13.86 -8.38
CA ILE A 46 -3.04 -14.00 -6.96
C ILE A 46 -2.63 -12.71 -6.26
N ILE A 47 -3.53 -12.15 -5.46
CA ILE A 47 -3.28 -10.95 -4.69
C ILE A 47 -3.19 -11.26 -3.19
N GLU A 48 -2.49 -10.38 -2.49
CA GLU A 48 -2.54 -10.29 -1.04
C GLU A 48 -2.71 -8.85 -0.59
N ASP A 49 -3.35 -8.69 0.57
CA ASP A 49 -3.48 -7.41 1.23
C ASP A 49 -2.11 -6.91 1.69
N VAL A 50 -1.89 -5.61 1.56
CA VAL A 50 -0.70 -4.96 2.08
C VAL A 50 -0.92 -4.50 3.52
N PRO A 51 0.12 -4.50 4.38
CA PRO A 51 0.02 -3.90 5.70
C PRO A 51 -0.37 -2.42 5.61
N ASN A 52 -1.25 -1.98 6.50
CA ASN A 52 -1.50 -0.56 6.71
C ASN A 52 -0.39 0.01 7.58
N PHE A 53 0.69 0.47 6.95
CA PHE A 53 1.82 1.07 7.67
C PHE A 53 1.38 2.32 8.44
N GLY A 54 1.96 2.47 9.63
CA GLY A 54 1.72 3.58 10.53
C GLY A 54 2.67 4.75 10.35
N ILE A 55 2.55 5.71 11.26
CA ILE A 55 3.54 6.75 11.51
C ILE A 55 4.74 6.10 12.21
N ASP A 56 5.91 6.37 11.66
CA ASP A 56 7.23 6.03 12.21
C ASP A 56 7.73 7.24 13.01
N VAL A 57 7.73 7.13 14.33
CA VAL A 57 7.98 8.28 15.21
C VAL A 57 9.44 8.73 15.19
N ASP A 58 10.37 7.79 15.00
CA ASP A 58 11.79 8.13 14.85
C ASP A 58 11.98 9.11 13.68
N LYS A 59 11.36 8.83 12.53
CA LYS A 59 11.40 9.74 11.37
C LYS A 59 10.72 11.08 11.62
N VAL A 60 9.60 11.09 12.34
CA VAL A 60 8.91 12.35 12.69
C VAL A 60 9.80 13.22 13.56
N ILE A 61 10.49 12.63 14.55
CA ILE A 61 11.41 13.37 15.42
C ILE A 61 12.62 13.86 14.62
N GLU A 62 13.24 13.00 13.81
CA GLU A 62 14.38 13.38 12.97
C GLU A 62 14.04 14.58 12.05
N ASP A 63 12.87 14.56 11.41
CA ASP A 63 12.41 15.68 10.57
C ASP A 63 12.23 16.98 11.37
N ILE A 64 11.70 16.88 12.60
CA ILE A 64 11.52 18.03 13.51
C ILE A 64 12.88 18.57 13.95
N GLN A 65 13.82 17.70 14.35
CA GLN A 65 15.16 18.09 14.77
C GLN A 65 15.91 18.81 13.65
N ASN A 66 15.88 18.23 12.44
CA ASN A 66 16.47 18.85 11.24
C ASN A 66 15.86 20.22 10.94
N THR A 67 14.54 20.36 11.06
CA THR A 67 13.85 21.64 10.87
C THR A 67 14.28 22.66 11.93
N MET A 68 14.33 22.26 13.19
CA MET A 68 14.72 23.13 14.30
C MET A 68 16.17 23.59 14.16
N TYR A 69 17.08 22.70 13.82
CA TYR A 69 18.48 23.04 13.54
C TYR A 69 18.62 23.98 12.35
N SER A 70 17.86 23.75 11.25
CA SER A 70 17.87 24.63 10.09
C SER A 70 17.44 26.07 10.43
N GLU A 71 16.44 26.23 11.30
CA GLU A 71 15.88 27.54 11.65
C GLU A 71 16.62 28.24 12.79
N MET A 72 17.12 27.48 13.77
CA MET A 72 17.68 28.02 15.01
C MET A 72 19.21 27.85 15.10
N GLY A 73 19.80 27.03 14.24
CA GLY A 73 21.22 26.67 14.26
C GLY A 73 21.59 25.77 15.43
N GLU A 74 22.86 25.81 15.81
CA GLU A 74 23.48 24.95 16.83
C GLU A 74 22.75 24.96 18.20
N VAL A 75 22.03 26.03 18.54
CA VAL A 75 21.26 26.09 19.80
C VAL A 75 20.16 25.01 19.89
N ALA A 76 19.75 24.43 18.76
CA ALA A 76 18.75 23.38 18.67
C ALA A 76 19.35 21.98 18.42
N GLU A 77 20.67 21.82 18.41
CA GLU A 77 21.35 20.55 18.12
C GLU A 77 20.87 19.41 19.02
N ASP A 78 20.75 19.64 20.34
CA ASP A 78 20.37 18.60 21.31
C ASP A 78 18.84 18.44 21.50
N TYR A 79 18.01 19.13 20.70
CA TYR A 79 16.57 19.12 20.91
C TYR A 79 16.01 17.71 20.66
N LEU A 80 15.38 17.09 21.67
CA LEU A 80 14.80 15.73 21.63
C LEU A 80 15.81 14.57 21.54
N ASP A 81 17.11 14.81 21.69
CA ASP A 81 18.13 13.73 21.66
C ASP A 81 18.03 12.76 22.85
N ASP A 82 17.49 13.23 23.98
CA ASP A 82 17.34 12.44 25.21
C ASP A 82 16.02 11.65 25.29
N VAL A 83 15.23 11.60 24.22
CA VAL A 83 13.96 10.85 24.23
C VAL A 83 14.26 9.35 24.35
N THR A 84 13.70 8.73 25.39
CA THR A 84 13.90 7.30 25.65
C THR A 84 13.07 6.45 24.70
N THR A 85 13.50 5.20 24.46
CA THR A 85 12.72 4.22 23.68
C THR A 85 11.30 4.01 24.24
N GLU A 86 11.12 4.05 25.56
CA GLU A 86 9.79 3.92 26.17
C GLU A 86 8.87 5.08 25.75
N HIS A 87 9.38 6.31 25.78
CA HIS A 87 8.62 7.48 25.34
C HIS A 87 8.37 7.49 23.83
N LEU A 88 9.30 6.98 23.02
CA LEU A 88 9.11 6.83 21.56
C LEU A 88 7.97 5.86 21.25
N LEU A 89 7.97 4.69 21.89
CA LEU A 89 6.93 3.68 21.70
C LEU A 89 5.56 4.18 22.17
N GLU A 90 5.50 4.88 23.30
CA GLU A 90 4.26 5.53 23.78
C GLU A 90 3.73 6.55 22.76
N LEU A 91 4.61 7.41 22.24
CA LEU A 91 4.21 8.41 21.23
C LEU A 91 3.76 7.76 19.93
N GLU A 92 4.45 6.69 19.48
CA GLU A 92 4.11 5.96 18.27
C GLU A 92 2.75 5.28 18.37
N GLU A 93 2.43 4.67 19.50
CA GLU A 93 1.12 4.10 19.75
C GLU A 93 0.02 5.17 19.66
N GLN A 94 0.22 6.31 20.35
CA GLN A 94 -0.77 7.41 20.38
C GLN A 94 -0.99 8.05 19.01
N LEU A 95 0.09 8.33 18.27
CA LEU A 95 -0.01 8.93 16.93
C LEU A 95 -0.66 7.96 15.93
N ASN A 96 -0.32 6.67 16.00
CA ASN A 96 -0.95 5.66 15.15
C ASN A 96 -2.42 5.45 15.47
N GLU A 97 -2.82 5.50 16.75
CA GLU A 97 -4.23 5.44 17.12
C GLU A 97 -5.05 6.57 16.46
N VAL A 98 -4.51 7.80 16.48
CA VAL A 98 -5.13 8.95 15.84
C VAL A 98 -5.15 8.80 14.31
N PHE A 99 -4.02 8.40 13.72
CA PHE A 99 -3.88 8.24 12.27
C PHE A 99 -4.84 7.19 11.71
N TYR A 100 -4.91 6.02 12.34
CA TYR A 100 -5.81 4.95 11.91
C TYR A 100 -7.29 5.32 12.06
N LYS A 101 -7.66 6.02 13.14
CA LYS A 101 -9.03 6.57 13.30
C LYS A 101 -9.37 7.59 12.21
N TRP A 102 -8.42 8.43 11.84
CA TRP A 102 -8.60 9.39 10.75
C TRP A 102 -8.76 8.68 9.40
N GLN A 103 -7.94 7.67 9.10
CA GLN A 103 -8.08 6.86 7.88
C GLN A 103 -9.45 6.19 7.80
N GLU A 104 -9.92 5.60 8.89
CA GLU A 104 -11.25 4.97 8.96
C GLU A 104 -12.37 5.99 8.70
N LYS A 105 -12.32 7.13 9.40
CA LYS A 105 -13.35 8.18 9.32
C LYS A 105 -13.56 8.70 7.89
N TYR A 106 -12.50 8.76 7.11
CA TYR A 106 -12.51 9.35 5.76
C TYR A 106 -12.29 8.34 4.65
N ASN A 107 -12.29 7.03 4.96
CA ASN A 107 -12.07 5.94 4.01
C ASN A 107 -10.74 6.05 3.22
N TYR A 108 -9.65 6.36 3.94
CA TYR A 108 -8.28 6.44 3.40
C TYR A 108 -7.41 5.21 3.73
N LYS A 109 -8.01 4.11 4.17
CA LYS A 109 -7.27 2.84 4.29
C LYS A 109 -6.75 2.40 2.92
N PRO A 110 -5.59 1.72 2.85
CA PRO A 110 -5.11 1.15 1.60
C PRO A 110 -6.18 0.28 0.93
N THR A 111 -6.49 0.59 -0.33
CA THR A 111 -7.41 -0.20 -1.17
C THR A 111 -6.67 -0.95 -2.29
N PHE A 112 -5.35 -0.91 -2.25
CA PHE A 112 -4.47 -1.57 -3.19
C PHE A 112 -3.89 -2.84 -2.58
N TYR A 113 -3.31 -3.67 -3.43
CA TYR A 113 -2.83 -5.01 -3.10
C TYR A 113 -1.47 -5.26 -3.76
N ARG A 114 -0.82 -6.34 -3.35
CA ARG A 114 0.38 -6.87 -4.03
C ARG A 114 0.00 -8.12 -4.83
N VAL A 115 0.45 -8.22 -6.07
CA VAL A 115 0.37 -9.44 -6.86
C VAL A 115 1.56 -10.32 -6.51
N ILE A 116 1.31 -11.55 -6.04
CA ILE A 116 2.36 -12.48 -5.58
C ILE A 116 2.65 -13.61 -6.57
N SER A 117 1.75 -13.82 -7.52
CA SER A 117 1.90 -14.78 -8.60
C SER A 117 1.04 -14.34 -9.78
N GLU A 118 1.51 -14.57 -11.00
CA GLU A 118 0.76 -14.28 -12.22
C GLU A 118 0.92 -15.39 -13.25
N GLU A 119 -0.07 -15.50 -14.14
CA GLU A 119 -0.03 -16.37 -15.31
C GLU A 119 -0.71 -15.69 -16.50
N ILE A 120 -0.32 -16.09 -17.71
CA ILE A 120 -0.88 -15.56 -18.96
C ILE A 120 -1.91 -16.55 -19.51
N ILE A 121 -3.06 -16.01 -19.91
CA ILE A 121 -4.21 -16.74 -20.44
C ILE A 121 -4.42 -16.36 -21.90
N ASN A 122 -4.59 -17.36 -22.76
CA ASN A 122 -5.04 -17.17 -24.15
C ASN A 122 -6.57 -17.05 -24.20
N VAL A 123 -7.07 -16.11 -25.00
CA VAL A 123 -8.50 -15.83 -25.22
C VAL A 123 -9.18 -16.87 -26.13
N GLU A 124 -8.40 -17.69 -26.83
CA GLU A 124 -8.87 -18.85 -27.61
C GLU A 124 -9.57 -19.93 -26.76
#